data_AF-A0A7C4EJA0-F1
#
_entry.id   AF-A0A7C4EJA0-F1
#
_cell.length_a   1.000
_cell.length_b   1.000
_cell.length_c   1.000
_cell.angle_alpha   90.00
_cell.angle_beta   90.00
_cell.angle_gamma   90.00
#
_symmetry.space_group_name_H-M   'P 1'
#
loop_
_entity.id
_entity.type
_entity.pdbx_description
1 polymer ?
#
loop_
_entity_poly.entity_id
_entity_poly.type
_entity_poly.pdbx_seq_one_letter_code
_entity_poly.pdbx_strand_id
1 'polypeptide(L)'
;MSLMSSMYTGIAGLNINSQGMSVVGNNLANSGTMGFKRSGTQFEDFFYSSVTTGSGFGQVGLGADIASIYGDFSQGAFMDTSSSTDLALSGNGFFMVRQANSESVYYTRAGNFSFDAGGYLLDPNGYVVQGWKASTDADTSQVSTLGSLGDIRLDSFQSAPKATDKLKIVTNLSKSSTEKTTDAANPFFALFNSWDGQQDPALSDTGYAYQSTLKVYDESGSAHDVTVYFDKASNASGADVWEFVVACDPAEDGRTIGGAKLSATSGAGLLMTGTITFDTTGRATNVSAFTLSDTASCDLKDLSNWVPADFSQDGYPVFTANFSGQSNASTTGAANALNVKLDLGIR
;
A
#
# COMPACT_ATOMS: atom_id res chain seq x y z
N MET A 1 -47.51 -52.32 -35.22
CA MET A 1 -47.14 -50.98 -35.75
C MET A 1 -48.04 -50.68 -36.95
N SER A 2 -48.85 -49.63 -36.89
CA SER A 2 -49.47 -49.07 -38.10
C SER A 2 -48.38 -48.40 -38.94
N LEU A 3 -48.50 -48.39 -40.28
CA LEU A 3 -47.60 -47.66 -41.17
C LEU A 3 -47.43 -46.19 -40.73
N MET A 4 -48.50 -45.58 -40.21
CA MET A 4 -48.45 -44.21 -39.66
C MET A 4 -47.58 -44.11 -38.41
N SER A 5 -47.62 -45.09 -37.50
CA SER A 5 -46.78 -45.09 -36.29
C SER A 5 -45.28 -45.24 -36.61
N SER A 6 -44.92 -46.07 -37.59
CA SER A 6 -43.53 -46.21 -38.03
C SER A 6 -43.01 -44.94 -38.72
N MET A 7 -43.85 -44.25 -39.50
CA MET A 7 -43.46 -42.98 -40.12
C MET A 7 -43.29 -41.88 -39.06
N TYR A 8 -44.15 -41.82 -38.05
CA TYR A 8 -44.04 -40.84 -36.96
C TYR A 8 -42.75 -41.04 -36.15
N THR A 9 -42.43 -42.29 -35.78
CA THR A 9 -41.17 -42.61 -35.09
C THR A 9 -39.95 -42.28 -35.96
N GLY A 10 -40.00 -42.52 -37.27
CA GLY A 10 -38.94 -42.13 -38.20
C GLY A 10 -38.74 -40.61 -38.30
N ILE A 11 -39.83 -39.84 -38.38
CA ILE A 11 -39.79 -38.37 -38.43
C ILE A 11 -39.26 -37.79 -37.10
N ALA A 12 -39.71 -38.33 -35.96
CA ALA A 12 -39.20 -37.94 -34.64
C ALA A 12 -37.69 -38.17 -34.55
N GLY A 13 -37.23 -39.36 -34.94
CA GLY A 13 -35.80 -39.70 -35.00
C GLY A 13 -34.98 -38.74 -35.88
N LEU A 14 -35.53 -38.32 -37.03
CA LEU A 14 -34.84 -37.37 -37.91
C LEU A 14 -34.75 -35.96 -37.30
N ASN A 15 -35.82 -35.50 -36.66
CA ASN A 15 -35.86 -34.19 -36.00
C ASN A 15 -34.88 -34.10 -34.81
N ILE A 16 -34.86 -35.10 -33.94
CA ILE A 16 -33.94 -35.09 -32.78
C ILE A 16 -32.47 -35.17 -33.23
N ASN A 17 -32.17 -35.94 -34.27
CA ASN A 17 -30.81 -36.00 -34.81
C ASN A 17 -30.41 -34.68 -35.48
N SER A 18 -31.34 -33.98 -36.13
CA SER A 18 -31.10 -32.63 -36.68
C SER A 18 -30.75 -31.62 -35.58
N GLN A 19 -31.47 -31.65 -34.46
CA GLN A 19 -31.17 -30.79 -33.30
C GLN A 19 -29.84 -31.18 -32.64
N GLY A 20 -29.55 -32.47 -32.47
CA GLY A 20 -28.26 -32.95 -31.97
C GLY A 20 -27.09 -32.49 -32.86
N MET A 21 -27.26 -32.58 -34.19
CA MET A 21 -26.29 -32.07 -35.16
C MET A 21 -26.10 -30.56 -35.04
N SER A 22 -27.18 -29.81 -34.78
CA SER A 22 -27.11 -28.36 -34.57
C SER A 22 -26.30 -27.99 -33.32
N VAL A 23 -26.44 -28.74 -32.23
CA VAL A 23 -25.63 -28.56 -31.00
C VAL A 23 -24.15 -28.85 -31.27
N VAL A 24 -23.84 -29.94 -31.96
CA VAL A 24 -22.46 -30.27 -32.36
C VAL A 24 -21.89 -29.20 -33.29
N GLY A 25 -22.67 -28.72 -34.25
CA GLY A 25 -22.29 -27.64 -35.16
C GLY A 25 -21.98 -26.34 -34.42
N ASN A 26 -22.79 -25.98 -33.42
CA ASN A 26 -22.55 -24.81 -32.57
C ASN A 26 -21.26 -24.94 -31.74
N ASN A 27 -21.02 -26.11 -31.15
CA ASN A 27 -19.79 -26.39 -30.42
C ASN A 27 -18.55 -26.27 -31.32
N LEU A 28 -18.62 -26.78 -32.55
CA LEU A 28 -17.53 -26.69 -33.51
C LEU A 28 -17.27 -25.25 -33.94
N ALA A 29 -18.34 -24.49 -34.22
CA ALA A 29 -18.25 -23.08 -34.58
C ALA A 29 -17.61 -22.22 -33.48
N ASN A 30 -17.88 -22.54 -32.20
CA ASN A 30 -17.34 -21.81 -31.05
C ASN A 30 -16.06 -22.41 -30.47
N SER A 31 -15.39 -23.32 -31.18
CA SER A 31 -14.15 -23.95 -30.72
C SER A 31 -13.02 -22.96 -30.42
N GLY A 32 -13.00 -21.80 -31.08
CA GLY A 32 -12.03 -20.72 -30.85
C GLY A 32 -12.49 -19.64 -29.86
N THR A 33 -13.72 -19.70 -29.36
CA THR A 33 -14.27 -18.65 -28.49
C THR A 33 -13.78 -18.85 -27.05
N MET A 34 -13.12 -17.84 -26.49
CA MET A 34 -12.63 -17.88 -25.11
C MET A 34 -13.78 -18.01 -24.11
N GLY A 35 -13.60 -18.88 -23.11
CA GLY A 35 -14.61 -19.08 -22.06
C GLY A 35 -15.87 -19.84 -22.50
N PHE A 36 -15.95 -20.32 -23.75
CA PHE A 36 -17.08 -21.13 -24.23
C PHE A 36 -17.19 -22.46 -23.47
N LYS A 37 -18.42 -22.83 -23.11
CA LYS A 37 -18.74 -24.13 -22.49
C LYS A 37 -19.52 -24.97 -23.49
N ARG A 38 -18.98 -26.14 -23.84
CA ARG A 38 -19.61 -27.04 -24.82
C ARG A 38 -20.95 -27.53 -24.28
N SER A 39 -21.92 -27.71 -25.16
CA SER A 39 -23.21 -28.29 -24.80
C SER A 39 -23.33 -29.73 -25.30
N GLY A 40 -23.93 -30.62 -24.51
CA GLY A 40 -24.27 -31.99 -24.89
C GLY A 40 -25.78 -32.16 -25.04
N THR A 41 -26.20 -32.97 -26.01
CA THR A 41 -27.60 -33.39 -26.17
C THR A 41 -27.81 -34.75 -25.53
N GLN A 42 -28.83 -34.88 -24.68
CA GLN A 42 -29.26 -36.15 -24.13
C GLN A 42 -30.57 -36.59 -24.79
N PHE A 43 -30.56 -37.78 -25.39
CA PHE A 43 -31.75 -38.40 -25.96
C PHE A 43 -32.45 -39.28 -24.92
N GLU A 44 -33.76 -39.33 -24.97
CA GLU A 44 -34.61 -40.24 -24.19
C GLU A 44 -35.62 -40.95 -25.09
N ASP A 45 -36.10 -42.10 -24.65
CA ASP A 45 -37.15 -42.84 -25.35
C ASP A 45 -38.55 -42.43 -24.87
N PHE A 46 -39.52 -42.46 -25.78
CA PHE A 46 -40.93 -42.34 -25.41
C PHE A 46 -41.42 -43.65 -24.77
N PHE A 47 -42.48 -43.55 -23.96
CA PHE A 47 -43.12 -44.70 -23.32
C PHE A 47 -43.43 -45.84 -24.30
N TYR A 48 -43.32 -47.07 -23.79
CA TYR A 48 -43.61 -48.27 -24.55
C TYR A 48 -45.11 -48.59 -24.53
N SER A 49 -45.68 -48.89 -25.70
CA SER A 49 -47.04 -49.42 -25.82
C SER A 49 -47.01 -50.95 -25.68
N SER A 50 -47.80 -51.49 -24.74
CA SER A 50 -47.96 -52.94 -24.59
C SER A 50 -48.90 -53.50 -25.65
N VAL A 51 -48.47 -54.52 -26.38
CA VAL A 51 -49.23 -55.21 -27.42
C VAL A 51 -49.34 -56.68 -27.07
N THR A 52 -50.56 -57.23 -27.09
CA THR A 52 -50.79 -58.66 -26.86
C THR A 52 -50.36 -59.45 -28.10
N THR A 53 -49.46 -60.41 -27.90
CA THR A 53 -48.94 -61.30 -28.96
C THR A 53 -49.38 -62.74 -28.69
N GLY A 54 -49.28 -63.62 -29.68
CA GLY A 54 -49.61 -65.05 -29.55
C GLY A 54 -48.80 -65.80 -28.48
N SER A 55 -47.72 -65.19 -27.96
CA SER A 55 -46.80 -65.77 -26.97
C SER A 55 -46.76 -65.01 -25.64
N GLY A 56 -47.62 -64.00 -25.43
CA GLY A 56 -47.63 -63.16 -24.22
C GLY A 56 -47.70 -61.66 -24.52
N PHE A 57 -47.15 -60.81 -23.64
CA PHE A 57 -47.08 -59.36 -23.85
C PHE A 57 -45.77 -58.97 -24.57
N GLY A 58 -45.87 -58.22 -25.66
CA GLY A 58 -44.75 -57.53 -26.31
C GLY A 58 -44.83 -56.03 -26.06
N GLN A 59 -43.69 -55.34 -26.10
CA GLN A 59 -43.64 -53.88 -26.01
C GLN A 59 -43.16 -53.27 -27.33
N VAL A 60 -43.79 -52.17 -27.74
CA VAL A 60 -43.43 -51.40 -28.92
C VAL A 60 -43.07 -49.99 -28.47
N GLY A 61 -41.84 -49.56 -28.74
CA GLY A 61 -41.39 -48.19 -28.45
C GLY A 61 -42.09 -47.17 -29.34
N LEU A 62 -42.47 -46.03 -28.77
CA LEU A 62 -43.18 -44.97 -29.49
C LEU A 62 -42.24 -43.92 -30.14
N GLY A 63 -40.93 -44.04 -29.92
CA GLY A 63 -39.91 -43.18 -30.53
C GLY A 63 -38.93 -42.64 -29.50
N ALA A 64 -38.30 -41.51 -29.81
CA ALA A 64 -37.35 -40.83 -28.94
C ALA A 64 -37.54 -39.30 -29.00
N ASP A 65 -37.14 -38.62 -27.92
CA ASP A 65 -37.14 -37.17 -27.77
C ASP A 65 -35.78 -36.68 -27.21
N ILE A 66 -35.61 -35.37 -27.10
CA ILE A 66 -34.48 -34.75 -26.41
C ILE A 66 -34.88 -34.44 -24.97
N ALA A 67 -34.24 -35.13 -24.03
CA ALA A 67 -34.44 -34.91 -22.61
C ALA A 67 -33.93 -33.53 -22.17
N SER A 68 -32.71 -33.19 -22.59
CA SER A 68 -32.10 -31.90 -22.28
C SER A 68 -30.89 -31.59 -23.16
N ILE A 69 -30.56 -30.30 -23.22
CA ILE A 69 -29.27 -29.80 -23.69
C ILE A 69 -28.57 -29.21 -22.47
N TYR A 70 -27.46 -29.81 -22.04
CA TYR A 70 -26.73 -29.38 -20.85
C TYR A 70 -25.35 -28.84 -21.20
N GLY A 71 -24.90 -27.81 -20.49
CA GLY A 71 -23.55 -27.27 -20.61
C GLY A 71 -22.55 -28.07 -19.78
N ASP A 72 -21.40 -28.40 -20.37
CA ASP A 72 -20.26 -29.00 -19.69
C ASP A 72 -19.34 -27.89 -19.16
N PHE A 73 -19.29 -27.76 -17.83
CA PHE A 73 -18.49 -26.74 -17.14
C PHE A 73 -17.07 -27.18 -16.79
N SER A 74 -16.61 -28.34 -17.30
CA SER A 74 -15.24 -28.79 -17.11
C SER A 74 -14.20 -27.73 -17.52
N GLN A 75 -13.04 -27.77 -16.87
CA GLN A 75 -11.96 -26.82 -17.08
C GLN A 75 -11.25 -27.15 -18.41
N GLY A 76 -11.13 -26.15 -19.28
CA GLY A 76 -10.34 -26.24 -20.50
C GLY A 76 -8.86 -25.93 -20.26
N ALA A 77 -8.03 -26.13 -21.28
CA ALA A 77 -6.63 -25.74 -21.26
C ALA A 77 -6.48 -24.21 -21.21
N PHE A 78 -5.44 -23.74 -20.52
CA PHE A 78 -5.05 -22.33 -20.51
C PHE A 78 -4.06 -22.06 -21.65
N MET A 79 -4.11 -20.83 -22.17
CA MET A 79 -3.15 -20.32 -23.14
C MET A 79 -2.58 -19.03 -22.57
N ASP A 80 -1.25 -18.92 -22.57
CA ASP A 80 -0.58 -17.72 -22.10
C ASP A 80 -0.76 -16.59 -23.11
N THR A 81 -0.98 -15.38 -22.61
CA THR A 81 -1.06 -14.16 -23.42
C THR A 81 -0.03 -13.14 -22.93
N SER A 82 0.27 -12.14 -23.76
CA SER A 82 1.20 -11.06 -23.40
C SER A 82 0.54 -9.90 -22.66
N SER A 83 -0.78 -9.91 -22.49
CA SER A 83 -1.53 -8.82 -21.86
C SER A 83 -1.59 -9.03 -20.35
N SER A 84 -1.23 -8.00 -19.57
CA SER A 84 -1.29 -8.07 -18.11
C SER A 84 -2.72 -8.03 -17.55
N THR A 85 -3.69 -7.63 -18.37
CA THR A 85 -5.11 -7.53 -17.99
C THR A 85 -5.91 -8.76 -18.35
N ASP A 86 -5.30 -9.73 -19.05
CA ASP A 86 -5.93 -11.00 -19.34
C ASP A 86 -5.85 -11.92 -18.13
N LEU A 87 -7.01 -12.39 -17.67
CA LEU A 87 -7.14 -13.21 -16.48
C LEU A 87 -7.90 -14.49 -16.80
N ALA A 88 -7.45 -15.60 -16.21
CA ALA A 88 -8.15 -16.87 -16.29
C ALA A 88 -8.33 -17.43 -14.87
N LEU A 89 -9.54 -17.89 -14.54
CA LEU A 89 -9.77 -18.56 -13.26
C LEU A 89 -9.37 -20.03 -13.37
N SER A 90 -8.71 -20.55 -12.34
CA SER A 90 -8.49 -21.97 -12.15
C SER A 90 -9.52 -22.52 -11.17
N GLY A 91 -10.30 -23.50 -11.61
CA GLY A 91 -11.38 -24.09 -10.81
C GLY A 91 -12.74 -23.43 -11.00
N ASN A 92 -13.59 -23.54 -9.98
CA ASN A 92 -14.97 -23.07 -10.02
C ASN A 92 -15.03 -21.57 -9.73
N GLY A 93 -15.76 -20.83 -10.56
CA GLY A 93 -15.96 -19.40 -10.39
C GLY A 93 -16.26 -18.68 -11.71
N PHE A 94 -16.79 -17.47 -11.59
CA PHE A 94 -17.09 -16.56 -12.71
C PHE A 94 -16.66 -15.14 -12.34
N PHE A 95 -16.29 -14.37 -13.34
CA PHE A 95 -16.13 -12.92 -13.22
C PHE A 95 -17.51 -12.27 -13.23
N MET A 96 -17.71 -11.29 -12.35
CA MET A 96 -18.90 -10.46 -12.31
C MET A 96 -18.67 -9.22 -13.16
N VAL A 97 -19.57 -8.96 -14.11
CA VAL A 97 -19.52 -7.77 -14.98
C VAL A 97 -20.88 -7.09 -14.98
N ARG A 98 -20.90 -5.77 -15.13
CA ARG A 98 -22.12 -4.95 -15.07
C ARG A 98 -22.19 -4.01 -16.26
N GLN A 99 -23.38 -3.79 -16.80
CA GLN A 99 -23.55 -2.80 -17.86
C GLN A 99 -23.45 -1.39 -17.28
N ALA A 100 -22.77 -0.49 -18.00
CA ALA A 100 -22.80 0.92 -17.67
C ALA A 100 -24.28 1.39 -17.60
N ASN A 101 -24.67 1.95 -16.45
CA ASN A 101 -26.03 2.42 -16.14
C ASN A 101 -27.10 1.34 -15.90
N SER A 102 -26.73 0.08 -15.65
CA SER A 102 -27.66 -0.96 -15.19
C SER A 102 -27.25 -1.54 -13.84
N GLU A 103 -28.23 -1.98 -13.05
CA GLU A 103 -28.00 -2.78 -11.83
C GLU A 103 -27.90 -4.28 -12.13
N SER A 104 -28.10 -4.69 -13.38
CA SER A 104 -28.01 -6.10 -13.78
C SER A 104 -26.55 -6.56 -13.81
N VAL A 105 -26.23 -7.53 -12.96
CA VAL A 105 -24.92 -8.21 -12.92
C VAL A 105 -24.97 -9.45 -13.81
N TYR A 106 -23.99 -9.58 -14.68
CA TYR A 106 -23.75 -10.72 -15.55
C TYR A 106 -22.50 -11.47 -15.09
N TYR A 107 -22.42 -12.74 -15.48
CA TYR A 107 -21.31 -13.62 -15.15
C TYR A 107 -20.62 -14.09 -16.42
N THR A 108 -19.30 -13.96 -16.48
CA THR A 108 -18.48 -14.43 -17.61
C THR A 108 -17.30 -15.25 -17.14
N ARG A 109 -16.85 -16.17 -17.99
CA ARG A 109 -15.60 -16.93 -17.79
C ARG A 109 -14.49 -16.42 -18.70
N ALA A 110 -14.81 -15.62 -19.70
CA ALA A 110 -13.83 -14.90 -20.49
C ALA A 110 -13.25 -13.77 -19.64
N GLY A 111 -11.92 -13.66 -19.62
CA GLY A 111 -11.22 -12.65 -18.82
C GLY A 111 -10.28 -11.79 -19.65
N ASN A 112 -10.69 -11.48 -20.88
CA ASN A 112 -10.01 -10.55 -21.77
C ASN A 112 -10.42 -9.12 -21.45
N PHE A 113 -9.89 -8.57 -20.35
CA PHE A 113 -10.27 -7.24 -19.88
C PHE A 113 -9.31 -6.17 -20.40
N SER A 114 -9.79 -4.93 -20.52
CA SER A 114 -8.99 -3.78 -20.92
C SER A 114 -9.44 -2.52 -20.19
N PHE A 115 -8.51 -1.58 -19.95
CA PHE A 115 -8.85 -0.30 -19.35
C PHE A 115 -9.33 0.70 -20.39
N ASP A 116 -10.42 1.40 -20.09
CA ASP A 116 -10.88 2.54 -20.87
C ASP A 116 -10.20 3.85 -20.42
N ALA A 117 -10.33 4.92 -21.20
CA ALA A 117 -9.85 6.26 -20.89
C ALA A 117 -10.39 6.79 -19.54
N GLY A 118 -11.55 6.32 -19.08
CA GLY A 118 -12.09 6.62 -17.75
C GLY A 118 -11.45 5.86 -16.58
N GLY A 119 -10.50 4.94 -16.87
CA GLY A 119 -9.84 4.07 -15.90
C GLY A 119 -10.67 2.86 -15.47
N TYR A 120 -11.82 2.60 -16.10
CA TYR A 120 -12.65 1.43 -15.82
C TYR A 120 -12.09 0.19 -16.48
N LEU A 121 -12.09 -0.94 -15.76
CA LEU A 121 -11.75 -2.24 -16.32
C LEU A 121 -12.99 -2.83 -17.03
N LEU A 122 -12.92 -2.94 -18.35
CA LEU A 122 -14.02 -3.36 -19.21
C LEU A 122 -13.75 -4.71 -19.89
N ASP A 123 -14.80 -5.50 -20.06
CA ASP A 123 -14.87 -6.57 -21.06
C ASP A 123 -15.05 -5.95 -22.47
N PRO A 124 -14.62 -6.58 -23.58
CA PRO A 124 -14.83 -6.10 -24.95
C PRO A 124 -16.25 -5.71 -25.34
N ASN A 125 -17.26 -6.21 -24.62
CA ASN A 125 -18.65 -5.82 -24.81
C ASN A 125 -19.02 -4.49 -24.10
N GLY A 126 -18.07 -3.85 -23.42
CA GLY A 126 -18.27 -2.61 -22.67
C GLY A 126 -18.84 -2.79 -21.25
N TYR A 127 -18.86 -4.02 -20.72
CA TYR A 127 -19.29 -4.29 -19.35
C TYR A 127 -18.15 -4.04 -18.36
N VAL A 128 -18.44 -3.35 -17.25
CA VAL A 128 -17.46 -3.02 -16.21
C VAL A 128 -17.29 -4.21 -15.27
N VAL A 129 -16.06 -4.63 -15.04
CA VAL A 129 -15.73 -5.69 -14.09
C VAL A 129 -15.99 -5.20 -12.66
N GLN A 130 -16.69 -6.05 -11.90
CA GLN A 130 -17.03 -5.77 -10.51
C GLN A 130 -15.96 -6.36 -9.58
N GLY A 131 -15.68 -5.64 -8.51
CA GLY A 131 -14.75 -6.07 -7.48
C GLY A 131 -14.89 -5.23 -6.22
N TRP A 132 -13.89 -5.33 -5.36
CA TRP A 132 -13.81 -4.51 -4.16
C TRP A 132 -12.86 -3.36 -4.40
N LYS A 133 -13.26 -2.16 -3.99
CA LYS A 133 -12.33 -1.03 -3.96
C LYS A 133 -11.26 -1.33 -2.91
N ALA A 134 -10.00 -1.19 -3.32
CA ALA A 134 -8.90 -1.23 -2.37
C ALA A 134 -8.97 0.04 -1.51
N SER A 135 -9.45 -0.12 -0.28
CA SER A 135 -9.27 0.89 0.76
C SER A 135 -7.97 0.59 1.47
N THR A 136 -6.97 1.45 1.30
CA THR A 136 -5.79 1.44 2.15
C THR A 136 -6.23 2.04 3.48
N ASP A 137 -6.44 1.20 4.48
CA ASP A 137 -6.53 1.67 5.85
C ASP A 137 -5.15 2.24 6.23
N ALA A 138 -5.12 3.49 6.70
CA ALA A 138 -3.90 4.25 6.93
C ALA A 138 -2.97 3.55 7.94
N ASP A 139 -3.52 2.68 8.79
CA ASP A 139 -2.79 2.01 9.87
C ASP A 139 -2.27 0.60 9.54
N THR A 140 -2.87 -0.13 8.58
CA THR A 140 -2.53 -1.56 8.38
C THR A 140 -1.93 -1.92 7.03
N SER A 141 -1.86 -0.99 6.06
CA SER A 141 -1.37 -1.25 4.69
C SER A 141 -2.03 -2.48 4.02
N GLN A 142 -3.17 -2.93 4.54
CA GLN A 142 -3.91 -4.06 4.01
C GLN A 142 -5.01 -3.54 3.11
N VAL A 143 -5.12 -4.15 1.94
CA VAL A 143 -6.26 -3.96 1.04
C VAL A 143 -7.46 -4.60 1.72
N SER A 144 -8.25 -3.80 2.44
CA SER A 144 -9.47 -4.29 3.05
C SER A 144 -10.48 -4.62 1.96
N THR A 145 -10.78 -5.91 1.76
CA THR A 145 -11.82 -6.39 0.83
C THR A 145 -13.22 -6.36 1.45
N LEU A 146 -13.42 -5.65 2.57
CA LEU A 146 -14.68 -5.59 3.33
C LEU A 146 -15.69 -4.56 2.78
N GLY A 147 -15.49 -4.08 1.56
CA GLY A 147 -16.41 -3.14 0.91
C GLY A 147 -17.63 -3.80 0.26
N SER A 148 -18.63 -2.99 -0.07
CA SER A 148 -19.66 -3.37 -1.04
C SER A 148 -19.01 -3.61 -2.41
N LEU A 149 -19.55 -4.56 -3.17
CA LEU A 149 -19.16 -4.77 -4.55
C LEU A 149 -19.36 -3.48 -5.36
N GLY A 150 -18.37 -3.10 -6.15
CA GLY A 150 -18.42 -1.90 -6.98
C GLY A 150 -17.60 -2.05 -8.26
N ASP A 151 -17.67 -1.03 -9.09
CA ASP A 151 -16.94 -0.97 -10.35
C ASP A 151 -15.43 -0.86 -10.11
N ILE A 152 -14.64 -1.70 -10.77
CA ILE A 152 -13.18 -1.57 -10.75
C ILE A 152 -12.79 -0.37 -11.62
N ARG A 153 -12.32 0.69 -10.96
CA ARG A 153 -11.83 1.90 -11.59
C ARG A 153 -10.48 2.30 -11.00
N LEU A 154 -9.52 2.59 -11.86
CA LEU A 154 -8.28 3.29 -11.53
C LEU A 154 -8.54 4.79 -11.67
N ASP A 155 -8.71 5.48 -10.54
CA ASP A 155 -8.95 6.92 -10.44
C ASP A 155 -7.66 7.72 -10.23
N SER A 156 -6.67 7.15 -9.55
CA SER A 156 -5.37 7.78 -9.34
C SER A 156 -4.22 6.96 -9.92
N PHE A 157 -3.41 7.62 -10.75
CA PHE A 157 -2.10 7.13 -11.19
C PHE A 157 -0.96 7.65 -10.32
N GLN A 158 -1.26 8.55 -9.37
CA GLN A 158 -0.28 9.17 -8.49
C GLN A 158 -0.54 8.73 -7.06
N SER A 159 0.49 8.25 -6.39
CA SER A 159 0.44 8.04 -4.94
C SER A 159 0.60 9.38 -4.26
N ALA A 160 -0.25 9.69 -3.28
CA ALA A 160 -0.09 10.90 -2.49
C ALA A 160 1.25 10.83 -1.73
N PRO A 161 1.99 11.94 -1.65
CA PRO A 161 3.18 12.00 -0.80
C PRO A 161 2.80 11.72 0.66
N LYS A 162 3.69 11.03 1.38
CA LYS A 162 3.56 10.79 2.81
C LYS A 162 4.79 11.37 3.50
N ALA A 163 4.56 12.25 4.47
CA ALA A 163 5.62 12.83 5.29
C ALA A 163 6.36 11.72 6.06
N THR A 164 7.65 11.95 6.31
CA THR A 164 8.50 11.00 7.04
C THR A 164 8.11 10.92 8.50
N ASP A 165 7.85 9.71 9.01
CA ASP A 165 7.41 9.45 10.41
C ASP A 165 8.55 8.93 11.31
N LYS A 166 9.53 8.24 10.72
CA LYS A 166 10.66 7.65 11.44
C LYS A 166 11.97 7.84 10.69
N LEU A 167 12.97 8.32 11.42
CA LEU A 167 14.35 8.45 10.98
C LEU A 167 15.22 7.49 11.79
N LYS A 168 15.93 6.58 11.11
CA LYS A 168 16.83 5.61 11.75
C LYS A 168 18.26 5.84 11.32
N ILE A 169 19.15 6.03 12.29
CA ILE A 169 20.60 6.18 12.08
C ILE A 169 21.31 5.07 12.81
N VAL A 170 22.18 4.36 12.08
CA VAL A 170 23.14 3.42 12.66
C VAL A 170 24.52 3.94 12.33
N THR A 171 25.24 4.41 13.35
CA THR A 171 26.60 4.93 13.22
C THR A 171 27.53 4.26 14.22
N ASN A 172 28.82 4.25 13.91
CA ASN A 172 29.87 3.77 14.81
C ASN A 172 30.73 4.96 15.23
N LEU A 173 30.64 5.34 16.51
CA LEU A 173 31.36 6.47 17.07
C LEU A 173 32.67 5.97 17.70
N SER A 174 33.81 6.49 17.23
CA SER A 174 35.12 6.02 17.69
C SER A 174 35.44 6.53 19.09
N LYS A 175 35.71 5.62 20.04
CA LYS A 175 36.13 5.96 21.41
C LYS A 175 37.37 6.87 21.46
N SER A 176 38.28 6.73 20.49
CA SER A 176 39.53 7.49 20.43
C SER A 176 39.38 8.93 19.92
N SER A 177 38.16 9.34 19.53
CA SER A 177 37.91 10.72 19.11
C SER A 177 38.11 11.68 20.27
N THR A 178 38.68 12.85 19.95
CA THR A 178 38.84 13.97 20.87
C THR A 178 37.63 14.89 20.78
N GLU A 179 37.18 15.43 21.90
CA GLU A 179 36.22 16.54 21.98
C GLU A 179 36.71 17.71 21.11
N LYS A 180 35.82 18.24 20.26
CA LYS A 180 36.15 19.32 19.31
C LYS A 180 35.65 20.67 19.82
N THR A 181 34.47 20.68 20.42
CA THR A 181 33.85 21.87 20.99
C THR A 181 33.75 21.69 22.51
N THR A 182 34.28 22.67 23.26
CA THR A 182 34.26 22.64 24.73
C THR A 182 33.56 23.86 25.28
N ASP A 183 32.65 23.66 26.22
CA ASP A 183 32.04 24.73 27.01
C ASP A 183 32.22 24.42 28.50
N ALA A 184 32.92 25.31 29.21
CA ALA A 184 33.20 25.16 30.63
C ALA A 184 31.96 25.33 31.53
N ALA A 185 30.92 26.01 31.04
CA ALA A 185 29.66 26.18 31.76
C ALA A 185 28.68 25.02 31.51
N ASN A 186 28.65 24.49 30.28
CA ASN A 186 27.73 23.43 29.87
C ASN A 186 28.43 22.37 29.00
N PRO A 187 29.19 21.43 29.60
CA PRO A 187 30.00 20.46 28.84
C PRO A 187 29.17 19.47 28.01
N PHE A 188 27.86 19.34 28.28
CA PHE A 188 26.94 18.44 27.57
C PHE A 188 26.10 19.14 26.49
N PHE A 189 26.27 20.46 26.33
CA PHE A 189 25.55 21.28 25.34
C PHE A 189 26.53 22.19 24.58
N ALA A 190 27.80 21.81 24.51
CA ALA A 190 28.83 22.62 23.89
C ALA A 190 28.59 22.75 22.38
N LEU A 191 28.26 21.63 21.73
CA LEU A 191 27.84 21.60 20.32
C LEU A 191 26.58 22.43 20.07
N PHE A 192 25.59 22.32 20.96
CA PHE A 192 24.36 23.12 20.89
C PHE A 192 24.65 24.62 20.98
N ASN A 193 25.52 25.05 21.89
CA ASN A 193 25.88 26.46 22.06
C ASN A 193 26.65 27.01 20.85
N SER A 194 27.50 26.19 20.24
CA SER A 194 28.33 26.57 19.08
C SER A 194 27.57 26.74 17.77
N TRP A 195 26.33 26.23 17.66
CA TRP A 195 25.50 26.41 16.47
C TRP A 195 25.17 27.89 16.23
N ASP A 196 25.17 28.37 15.00
CA ASP A 196 24.64 29.69 14.67
C ASP A 196 23.96 29.65 13.30
N GLY A 197 22.62 29.59 13.30
CA GLY A 197 21.82 29.53 12.08
C GLY A 197 21.89 30.79 11.20
N GLN A 198 22.54 31.87 11.67
CA GLN A 198 22.81 33.07 10.86
C GLN A 198 24.16 33.03 10.13
N GLN A 199 25.02 32.05 10.44
CA GLN A 199 26.30 31.85 9.76
C GLN A 199 26.18 30.74 8.71
N ASP A 200 26.95 30.86 7.63
CA ASP A 200 27.07 29.82 6.60
C ASP A 200 28.53 29.34 6.51
N PRO A 201 28.86 28.12 7.00
CA PRO A 201 27.97 27.11 7.57
C PRO A 201 27.56 27.40 9.02
N ALA A 202 26.37 26.94 9.42
CA ALA A 202 25.82 27.17 10.77
C ALA A 202 26.63 26.49 11.90
N LEU A 203 27.47 25.51 11.55
CA LEU A 203 28.44 24.90 12.44
C LEU A 203 29.79 24.85 11.72
N SER A 204 30.87 25.19 12.43
CA SER A 204 32.22 25.09 11.88
C SER A 204 32.56 23.65 11.52
N ASP A 205 33.21 23.43 10.37
CA ASP A 205 33.71 22.11 9.93
C ASP A 205 34.71 21.47 10.92
N THR A 206 35.24 22.27 11.85
CA THR A 206 36.13 21.81 12.91
C THR A 206 35.43 21.57 14.25
N GLY A 207 34.14 21.92 14.37
CA GLY A 207 33.38 21.92 15.62
C GLY A 207 32.67 20.59 15.95
N TYR A 208 32.70 19.61 15.06
CA TYR A 208 32.08 18.30 15.28
C TYR A 208 33.05 17.15 14.94
N ALA A 209 32.84 15.98 15.55
CA ALA A 209 33.67 14.80 15.30
C ALA A 209 33.13 13.93 14.15
N TYR A 210 31.82 13.86 14.00
CA TYR A 210 31.16 13.11 12.93
C TYR A 210 29.80 13.74 12.57
N GLN A 211 29.39 13.64 11.31
CA GLN A 211 28.07 14.06 10.85
C GLN A 211 27.42 12.98 9.97
N SER A 212 26.10 12.90 10.02
CA SER A 212 25.31 12.06 9.11
C SER A 212 24.14 12.87 8.57
N THR A 213 24.07 13.02 7.25
CA THR A 213 22.96 13.70 6.56
C THR A 213 21.99 12.68 6.00
N LEU A 214 20.70 12.90 6.25
CA LEU A 214 19.59 12.08 5.75
C LEU A 214 18.57 12.97 5.06
N LYS A 215 17.95 12.43 4.01
CA LYS A 215 16.83 13.08 3.33
C LYS A 215 15.52 12.73 4.00
N VAL A 216 14.76 13.75 4.39
CA VAL A 216 13.39 13.63 4.88
C VAL A 216 12.43 14.25 3.87
N TYR A 217 11.21 13.73 3.83
CA TYR A 217 10.15 14.22 2.95
C TYR A 217 9.04 14.89 3.74
N ASP A 218 8.59 16.04 3.25
CA ASP A 218 7.45 16.78 3.81
C ASP A 218 6.09 16.24 3.31
N GLU A 219 4.99 16.87 3.74
CA GLU A 219 3.62 16.55 3.30
C GLU A 219 3.38 16.78 1.81
N SER A 220 4.18 17.62 1.16
CA SER A 220 4.08 17.94 -0.27
C SER A 220 4.96 17.02 -1.13
N GLY A 221 5.82 16.19 -0.51
CA GLY A 221 6.78 15.32 -1.17
C GLY A 221 8.12 16.00 -1.53
N SER A 222 8.36 17.22 -1.05
CA SER A 222 9.66 17.90 -1.19
C SER A 222 10.70 17.23 -0.29
N ALA A 223 11.93 17.09 -0.80
CA ALA A 223 13.03 16.51 -0.06
C ALA A 223 13.82 17.61 0.67
N HIS A 224 14.04 17.40 1.97
CA HIS A 224 14.81 18.27 2.86
C HIS A 224 15.97 17.49 3.45
N ASP A 225 17.11 18.15 3.66
CA ASP A 225 18.29 17.54 4.28
C ASP A 225 18.30 17.80 5.79
N VAL A 226 18.27 16.73 6.57
CA VAL A 226 18.43 16.74 8.03
C VAL A 226 19.77 16.11 8.37
N THR A 227 20.62 16.88 9.05
CA THR A 227 21.95 16.45 9.46
C THR A 227 22.00 16.26 10.96
N VAL A 228 22.55 15.12 11.38
CA VAL A 228 22.85 14.85 12.78
C VAL A 228 24.35 14.94 12.99
N TYR A 229 24.76 15.90 13.82
CA TYR A 229 26.14 16.15 14.22
C TYR A 229 26.40 15.45 15.54
N PHE A 230 27.58 14.85 15.69
CA PHE A 230 28.03 14.18 16.90
C PHE A 230 29.38 14.75 17.34
N ASP A 231 29.51 15.06 18.62
CA ASP A 231 30.79 15.36 19.27
C ASP A 231 30.92 14.63 20.60
N LYS A 232 32.16 14.44 21.06
CA LYS A 232 32.44 13.79 22.34
C LYS A 232 32.35 14.84 23.45
N ALA A 233 31.50 14.61 24.44
CA ALA A 233 31.37 15.51 25.59
C ALA A 233 32.30 15.07 26.74
N SER A 234 32.92 16.03 27.41
CA SER A 234 33.70 15.79 28.62
C SER A 234 32.81 15.38 29.80
N ASN A 235 33.13 14.23 30.43
CA ASN A 235 32.42 13.73 31.60
C ASN A 235 33.39 13.39 32.74
N ALA A 236 33.14 13.95 33.93
CA ALA A 236 33.91 13.70 35.14
C ALA A 236 33.70 12.28 35.71
N SER A 237 32.65 11.56 35.30
CA SER A 237 32.28 10.22 35.79
C SER A 237 33.05 9.07 35.09
N GLY A 238 33.88 9.36 34.10
CA GLY A 238 34.66 8.35 33.36
C GLY A 238 33.86 7.50 32.36
N ALA A 239 32.56 7.75 32.21
CA ALA A 239 31.73 7.19 31.15
C ALA A 239 31.94 7.96 29.84
N ASP A 240 31.97 7.26 28.70
CA ASP A 240 32.09 7.90 27.38
C ASP A 240 30.72 8.50 27.00
N VAL A 241 30.65 9.83 26.94
CA VAL A 241 29.42 10.56 26.57
C VAL A 241 29.62 11.27 25.25
N TRP A 242 28.62 11.19 24.39
CA TRP A 242 28.55 11.87 23.11
C TRP A 242 27.38 12.81 23.11
N GLU A 243 27.59 14.06 22.74
CA GLU A 243 26.50 14.98 22.43
C GLU A 243 26.11 14.85 20.95
N PHE A 244 24.83 15.06 20.67
CA PHE A 244 24.33 15.10 19.31
C PHE A 244 23.37 16.28 19.12
N VAL A 245 23.42 16.87 17.92
CA VAL A 245 22.51 17.92 17.49
C VAL A 245 21.90 17.49 16.17
N VAL A 246 20.57 17.47 16.09
CA VAL A 246 19.81 17.29 14.86
C VAL A 246 19.44 18.66 14.34
N ALA A 247 19.86 18.96 13.11
CA ALA A 247 19.56 20.22 12.46
C ALA A 247 19.16 20.05 11.00
N CYS A 248 18.38 20.99 10.48
CA CYS A 248 18.15 21.17 9.06
C CYS A 248 18.83 22.45 8.56
N ASP A 249 18.72 22.71 7.26
CA ASP A 249 19.09 24.01 6.70
C ASP A 249 18.32 25.14 7.43
N PRO A 250 19.03 26.11 8.04
CA PRO A 250 18.40 27.26 8.70
C PRO A 250 17.43 28.06 7.81
N ALA A 251 17.65 28.09 6.49
CA ALA A 251 16.79 28.80 5.54
C ALA A 251 15.46 28.06 5.29
N GLU A 252 15.44 26.74 5.45
CA GLU A 252 14.26 25.89 5.27
C GLU A 252 13.43 25.73 6.55
N ASP A 253 13.89 26.30 7.67
CA ASP A 253 13.16 26.28 8.94
C ASP A 253 11.95 27.21 8.91
N GLY A 254 10.80 26.65 8.53
CA GLY A 254 9.51 27.33 8.47
C GLY A 254 8.82 27.49 9.83
N ARG A 255 9.42 27.03 10.93
CA ARG A 255 8.82 27.15 12.27
C ARG A 255 8.61 28.62 12.63
N THR A 256 7.50 28.87 13.33
CA THR A 256 7.17 30.18 13.91
C THR A 256 6.84 30.03 15.39
N ILE A 257 7.39 30.91 16.22
CA ILE A 257 7.17 30.94 17.67
C ILE A 257 6.95 32.38 18.09
N GLY A 258 5.93 32.62 18.92
CA GLY A 258 5.57 33.99 19.35
C GLY A 258 5.21 34.93 18.19
N GLY A 259 4.85 34.40 17.01
CA GLY A 259 4.60 35.18 15.79
C GLY A 259 5.85 35.60 15.00
N ALA A 260 7.06 35.24 15.47
CA ALA A 260 8.31 35.45 14.75
C ALA A 260 8.74 34.18 13.98
N LYS A 261 9.34 34.35 12.80
CA LYS A 261 9.93 33.26 12.02
C LYS A 261 11.29 32.86 12.61
N LEU A 262 11.50 31.57 12.82
CA LEU A 262 12.74 31.06 13.41
C LEU A 262 13.93 31.19 12.47
N SER A 263 13.72 31.18 11.15
CA SER A 263 14.78 31.37 10.13
C SER A 263 15.58 32.66 10.26
N ALA A 264 15.08 33.65 11.01
CA ALA A 264 15.80 34.90 11.28
C ALA A 264 16.60 34.90 12.59
N THR A 265 16.63 33.79 13.34
CA THR A 265 17.25 33.69 14.66
C THR A 265 18.53 32.85 14.63
N SER A 266 19.43 33.03 15.59
CA SER A 266 20.69 32.27 15.70
C SER A 266 20.50 30.78 16.03
N GLY A 267 19.29 30.36 16.42
CA GLY A 267 18.93 28.95 16.58
C GLY A 267 18.17 28.34 15.39
N ALA A 268 18.07 29.07 14.27
CA ALA A 268 17.43 28.56 13.05
C ALA A 268 18.02 27.20 12.65
N GLY A 269 17.14 26.26 12.31
CA GLY A 269 17.52 24.91 11.88
C GLY A 269 17.74 23.90 13.01
N LEU A 270 17.79 24.29 14.30
CA LEU A 270 17.94 23.34 15.41
C LEU A 270 16.65 22.59 15.73
N LEU A 271 16.62 21.28 15.51
CA LEU A 271 15.42 20.46 15.68
C LEU A 271 15.41 19.68 16.99
N MET A 272 16.56 19.11 17.36
CA MET A 272 16.74 18.32 18.59
C MET A 272 18.19 18.44 19.06
N THR A 273 18.41 18.42 20.37
CA THR A 273 19.74 18.25 20.95
C THR A 273 19.70 17.15 22.01
N GLY A 274 20.81 16.49 22.30
CA GLY A 274 20.83 15.43 23.28
C GLY A 274 22.21 14.86 23.56
N THR A 275 22.24 13.88 24.46
CA THR A 275 23.45 13.11 24.77
C THR A 275 23.18 11.62 24.74
N ILE A 276 24.20 10.87 24.34
CA ILE A 276 24.27 9.41 24.34
C ILE A 276 25.36 9.02 25.32
N THR A 277 25.02 8.22 26.31
CA THR A 277 25.97 7.66 27.27
C THR A 277 26.31 6.23 26.87
N PHE A 278 27.60 5.91 26.84
CA PHE A 278 28.10 4.56 26.58
C PHE A 278 28.77 3.97 27.81
N ASP A 279 28.60 2.67 27.99
CA ASP A 279 29.37 1.91 28.96
C ASP A 279 30.81 1.65 28.48
N THR A 280 31.63 1.08 29.36
CA THR A 280 33.02 0.73 29.07
C THR A 280 33.17 -0.36 27.99
N THR A 281 32.09 -1.07 27.65
CA THR A 281 32.03 -2.11 26.61
C THR A 281 31.57 -1.56 25.25
N GLY A 282 31.22 -0.27 25.17
CA GLY A 282 30.76 0.39 23.95
C GLY A 282 29.26 0.20 23.67
N ARG A 283 28.48 -0.25 24.66
CA ARG A 283 27.01 -0.28 24.55
C ARG A 283 26.42 1.05 25.00
N ALA A 284 25.44 1.56 24.26
CA ALA A 284 24.69 2.74 24.66
C ALA A 284 23.76 2.39 25.84
N THR A 285 23.92 3.07 26.96
CA THR A 285 23.17 2.83 28.19
C THR A 285 21.97 3.75 28.36
N ASN A 286 22.07 4.98 27.86
CA ASN A 286 21.02 5.99 27.98
C ASN A 286 21.15 7.02 26.86
N VAL A 287 20.00 7.49 26.37
CA VAL A 287 19.88 8.67 25.52
C VAL A 287 18.95 9.67 26.17
N SER A 288 19.48 10.87 26.41
CA SER A 288 18.68 12.03 26.75
C SER A 288 18.51 12.88 25.49
N ALA A 289 17.27 13.15 25.09
CA ALA A 289 16.97 14.06 24.00
C ALA A 289 16.15 15.23 24.55
N PHE A 290 16.33 16.40 23.96
CA PHE A 290 15.63 17.63 24.28
C PHE A 290 15.07 18.24 23.01
N THR A 291 13.83 18.70 23.09
CA THR A 291 13.12 19.41 22.03
C THR A 291 12.58 20.72 22.57
N LEU A 292 12.12 21.55 21.65
CA LEU A 292 11.61 22.86 21.99
C LEU A 292 10.27 22.78 22.73
N SER A 293 10.13 23.57 23.79
CA SER A 293 8.90 23.70 24.57
C SER A 293 7.79 24.43 23.79
N ASP A 294 6.54 24.05 24.04
CA ASP A 294 5.34 24.75 23.54
C ASP A 294 5.25 26.21 24.03
N THR A 295 5.94 26.55 25.13
CA THR A 295 5.99 27.92 25.70
C THR A 295 7.31 28.63 25.41
N ALA A 296 8.13 28.12 24.48
CA ALA A 296 9.43 28.68 24.18
C ALA A 296 9.34 30.16 23.74
N SER A 297 10.33 30.95 24.15
CA SER A 297 10.52 32.31 23.64
C SER A 297 11.18 32.29 22.25
N CYS A 298 11.26 33.43 21.57
CA CYS A 298 11.93 33.53 20.26
C CYS A 298 13.46 33.32 20.33
N ASP A 299 14.04 33.20 21.52
CA ASP A 299 15.47 32.92 21.71
C ASP A 299 15.73 31.42 21.91
N LEU A 300 15.92 30.73 20.80
CA LEU A 300 16.19 29.29 20.76
C LEU A 300 17.49 28.87 21.45
N LYS A 301 18.39 29.82 21.76
CA LYS A 301 19.66 29.54 22.43
C LYS A 301 19.55 29.50 23.95
N ASP A 302 18.44 29.97 24.50
CA ASP A 302 18.16 29.79 25.92
C ASP A 302 17.84 28.32 26.21
N LEU A 303 18.70 27.67 27.01
CA LEU A 303 18.49 26.29 27.44
C LEU A 303 17.17 26.10 28.20
N SER A 304 16.59 27.17 28.77
CA SER A 304 15.28 27.10 29.45
C SER A 304 14.11 26.80 28.50
N ASN A 305 14.28 27.05 27.20
CA ASN A 305 13.28 26.75 26.17
C ASN A 305 13.31 25.27 25.72
N TRP A 306 14.30 24.50 26.15
CA TRP A 306 14.49 23.11 25.78
C TRP A 306 14.03 22.20 26.91
N VAL A 307 13.02 21.37 26.62
CA VAL A 307 12.45 20.40 27.56
C VAL A 307 12.81 18.99 27.12
N PRO A 308 12.86 18.01 28.04
CA PRO A 308 13.06 16.62 27.67
C PRO A 308 12.06 16.19 26.59
N ALA A 309 12.57 15.57 25.52
CA ALA A 309 11.76 15.18 24.38
C ALA A 309 10.73 14.12 24.80
N ASP A 310 9.52 14.23 24.25
CA ASP A 310 8.54 13.17 24.40
C ASP A 310 9.01 11.89 23.71
N PHE A 311 8.68 10.76 24.32
CA PHE A 311 8.99 9.45 23.77
C PHE A 311 7.74 8.84 23.12
N SER A 312 7.92 8.31 21.91
CA SER A 312 6.88 7.51 21.24
C SER A 312 6.56 6.22 22.03
N GLN A 313 5.44 5.57 21.71
CA GLN A 313 5.09 4.26 22.31
C GLN A 313 6.19 3.20 22.12
N ASP A 314 7.02 3.36 21.09
CA ASP A 314 8.16 2.51 20.78
C ASP A 314 9.45 2.86 21.55
N GLY A 315 9.42 3.90 22.41
CA GLY A 315 10.56 4.33 23.23
C GLY A 315 11.59 5.22 22.53
N TYR A 316 11.29 5.74 21.34
CA TYR A 316 12.17 6.68 20.62
C TYR A 316 11.81 8.14 20.90
N PRO A 317 12.80 9.03 21.09
CA PRO A 317 12.55 10.46 21.23
C PRO A 317 12.02 11.03 19.91
N VAL A 318 11.14 12.03 20.02
CA VAL A 318 10.41 12.60 18.89
C VAL A 318 10.77 14.06 18.73
N PHE A 319 10.95 14.55 17.50
CA PHE A 319 11.13 15.97 17.19
C PHE A 319 10.17 16.44 16.10
N THR A 320 9.95 17.74 16.02
CA THR A 320 9.11 18.36 14.99
C THR A 320 9.96 19.17 14.03
N ALA A 321 9.78 18.92 12.73
CA ALA A 321 10.36 19.73 11.67
C ALA A 321 9.22 20.30 10.81
N ASN A 322 9.15 21.62 10.70
CA ASN A 322 8.12 22.31 9.92
C ASN A 322 8.78 23.04 8.75
N PHE A 323 8.87 22.34 7.63
CA PHE A 323 9.42 22.90 6.38
C PHE A 323 8.37 23.68 5.59
N SER A 324 7.09 23.32 5.73
CA SER A 324 5.97 23.92 4.98
C SER A 324 5.46 25.23 5.60
N GLY A 325 5.98 25.65 6.75
CA GLY A 325 5.60 26.88 7.44
C GLY A 325 4.16 26.88 7.96
N GLN A 326 3.62 25.70 8.26
CA GLN A 326 2.25 25.56 8.76
C GLN A 326 2.10 26.21 10.13
N SER A 327 0.94 26.84 10.37
CA SER A 327 0.62 27.43 11.66
C SER A 327 0.37 26.32 12.70
N ASN A 328 0.83 26.53 13.94
CA ASN A 328 0.72 25.57 15.05
C ASN A 328 1.35 24.19 14.73
N ALA A 329 2.51 24.19 14.09
CA ALA A 329 3.30 22.99 13.78
C ALA A 329 4.77 23.10 14.22
N SER A 330 5.08 24.04 15.13
CA SER A 330 6.47 24.39 15.48
C SER A 330 7.05 23.60 16.65
N THR A 331 6.21 22.91 17.43
CA THR A 331 6.59 22.21 18.67
C THR A 331 5.91 20.84 18.72
N THR A 332 6.46 19.89 19.50
CA THR A 332 6.02 18.49 19.52
C THR A 332 4.60 18.29 20.03
N GLY A 333 4.10 19.23 20.86
CA GLY A 333 2.73 19.24 21.36
C GLY A 333 1.73 19.96 20.46
N ALA A 334 2.17 20.58 19.36
CA ALA A 334 1.28 21.38 18.52
C ALA A 334 0.35 20.51 17.65
N ALA A 335 -0.89 20.95 17.45
CA ALA A 335 -1.94 20.15 16.82
C ALA A 335 -1.63 19.72 15.36
N ASN A 336 -0.84 20.51 14.63
CA ASN A 336 -0.44 20.25 13.26
C ASN A 336 1.04 19.83 13.15
N ALA A 337 1.67 19.44 14.26
CA ALA A 337 3.08 19.09 14.28
C ALA A 337 3.35 17.77 13.53
N LEU A 338 4.26 17.84 12.55
CA LEU A 338 4.82 16.66 11.91
C LEU A 338 5.96 16.11 12.76
N ASN A 339 5.59 15.16 13.59
CA ASN A 339 6.48 14.54 14.55
C ASN A 339 7.27 13.39 13.92
N VAL A 340 8.59 13.50 13.94
CA VAL A 340 9.54 12.51 13.42
C VAL A 340 10.20 11.78 14.59
N LYS A 341 10.11 10.45 14.60
CA LYS A 341 10.77 9.59 15.59
C LYS A 341 12.24 9.41 15.22
N LEU A 342 13.16 9.62 16.17
CA LEU A 342 14.60 9.40 15.96
C LEU A 342 15.06 8.09 16.61
N ASP A 343 15.47 7.12 15.79
CA ASP A 343 16.03 5.84 16.20
C ASP A 343 17.55 5.86 16.02
N LEU A 344 18.29 6.01 17.12
CA LEU A 344 19.75 5.98 17.16
C LEU A 344 20.33 4.57 17.37
N GLY A 345 19.52 3.52 17.17
CA GLY A 345 19.96 2.13 17.18
C GLY A 345 20.14 1.50 18.56
N ILE A 346 19.53 2.07 19.60
CA ILE A 346 19.61 1.55 20.97
C ILE A 346 18.53 0.49 21.18
N ARG A 347 18.96 -0.70 21.60
CA ARG A 347 18.11 -1.81 22.01
C ARG A 347 18.65 -2.44 23.29
#